data_AF-A0A2W4RMT5-F1
#
_entry.id   AF-A0A2W4RMT5-F1
#
_cell.length_a   1.000
_cell.length_b   1.000
_cell.length_c   1.000
_cell.angle_alpha   90.00
_cell.angle_beta   90.00
_cell.angle_gamma   90.00
#
_symmetry.space_group_name_H-M   'P 1'
#
loop_
_entity.id
_entity.type
_entity.pdbx_description
1 polymer ?
#
loop_
_entity_poly.entity_id
_entity_poly.type
_entity_poly.pdbx_seq_one_letter_code
_entity_poly.pdbx_strand_id
1 'polypeptide(L)'
;NLIMVRWEAAKAGTPPMDAAFHEGAIRYLREAGIWKPEHQEWQDRTLKRHSTLQAAWKEMMATEAAKKADPESLQKIWEKQRAEALKSL
;
A
#
# COMPACT_ATOMS: atom_id res chain seq x y z
N ASN A 1 -0.12 0.35 -34.04
CA ASN A 1 0.95 -0.60 -33.65
C ASN A 1 0.69 -1.00 -32.20
N LEU A 2 0.10 -2.18 -31.95
CA LEU A 2 -0.44 -2.60 -30.63
C LEU A 2 0.62 -3.27 -29.74
N ILE A 3 1.78 -2.63 -29.56
CA ILE A 3 2.81 -3.13 -28.65
C ILE A 3 2.67 -2.34 -27.34
N MET A 4 2.68 -3.02 -26.19
CA MET A 4 2.56 -2.43 -24.84
C MET A 4 1.22 -1.75 -24.50
N VAL A 5 0.09 -2.29 -24.98
CA VAL A 5 -1.27 -1.77 -24.67
C VAL A 5 -1.54 -1.66 -23.16
N ARG A 6 -0.91 -2.52 -22.33
CA ARG A 6 -1.04 -2.45 -20.86
C ARG A 6 -0.29 -1.28 -20.23
N TRP A 7 0.64 -0.65 -20.95
CA TRP A 7 1.50 0.44 -20.45
C TRP A 7 0.98 1.82 -20.84
N GLU A 8 -0.15 1.89 -21.56
CA GLU A 8 -0.84 3.16 -21.77
C GLU A 8 -1.11 3.83 -20.41
N ALA A 9 -0.77 5.11 -20.28
CA ALA A 9 -0.82 5.82 -19.00
C ALA A 9 -2.21 5.79 -18.34
N ALA A 10 -3.28 5.82 -19.15
CA ALA A 10 -4.65 5.73 -18.66
C ALA A 10 -5.04 4.36 -18.11
N LYS A 11 -4.23 3.31 -18.34
CA LYS A 11 -4.43 1.95 -17.83
C LYS A 11 -3.44 1.62 -16.71
N ALA A 12 -2.16 1.91 -16.91
CA ALA A 12 -1.10 1.60 -15.94
C ALA A 12 -1.01 2.63 -14.80
N GLY A 13 -1.47 3.86 -15.05
CA GLY A 13 -1.42 4.98 -14.11
C GLY A 13 -2.69 5.16 -13.29
N THR A 14 -3.53 4.14 -13.16
CA THR A 14 -4.80 4.24 -12.44
C THR A 14 -4.95 3.11 -11.43
N PRO A 15 -5.49 3.39 -10.22
CA PRO A 15 -5.83 2.36 -9.24
C PRO A 15 -6.81 1.29 -9.74
N PRO A 16 -6.88 0.11 -9.07
CA PRO A 16 -6.08 -0.32 -7.92
C PRO A 16 -4.71 -0.89 -8.32
N MET A 17 -3.72 -0.74 -7.43
CA MET A 17 -2.34 -1.27 -7.59
C MET A 17 -1.84 -1.88 -6.28
N ASP A 18 -0.73 -2.62 -6.33
CA ASP A 18 -0.11 -3.24 -5.15
C ASP A 18 0.48 -2.22 -4.16
N ALA A 19 0.84 -1.03 -4.66
CA ALA A 19 1.38 0.07 -3.87
C ALA A 19 0.71 1.40 -4.21
N ALA A 20 0.71 2.31 -3.24
CA ALA A 20 0.29 3.69 -3.44
C ALA A 20 1.21 4.40 -4.45
N PHE A 21 0.67 5.37 -5.18
CA PHE A 21 1.43 6.14 -6.15
C PHE A 21 2.34 7.16 -5.45
N HIS A 22 3.53 7.39 -6.03
CA HIS A 22 4.38 8.50 -5.64
C HIS A 22 3.77 9.84 -6.07
N GLU A 23 3.96 10.91 -5.30
CA GLU A 23 3.37 12.24 -5.58
C GLU A 23 3.72 12.77 -6.98
N GLY A 24 4.95 12.53 -7.44
CA GLY A 24 5.39 12.88 -8.80
C GLY A 24 4.58 12.19 -9.91
N ALA A 25 4.16 10.93 -9.69
CA ALA A 25 3.32 10.21 -10.65
C ALA A 25 1.89 10.79 -10.65
N ILE A 26 1.33 11.07 -9.47
CA ILE A 26 0.01 11.71 -9.34
C ILE A 26 0.01 13.07 -10.04
N ARG A 27 1.05 13.88 -9.86
CA ARG A 27 1.19 15.17 -10.55
C ARG A 27 1.12 15.00 -12.07
N TYR A 28 1.95 14.12 -12.62
CA TYR A 28 1.93 13.82 -14.06
C TYR A 28 0.55 13.37 -14.56
N LEU A 29 -0.11 12.46 -13.82
CA LEU A 29 -1.42 11.92 -14.20
C LEU A 29 -2.54 12.97 -14.11
N ARG A 30 -2.44 13.93 -13.18
CA ARG A 30 -3.35 15.08 -13.11
C ARG A 30 -3.15 16.03 -14.30
N GLU A 31 -1.90 16.38 -14.61
CA GLU A 31 -1.55 17.21 -15.77
C GLU A 31 -2.01 16.57 -17.10
N ALA A 32 -1.94 15.24 -17.19
CA ALA A 32 -2.44 14.47 -18.33
C ALA A 32 -3.97 14.29 -18.37
N GLY A 33 -4.72 14.80 -17.38
CA GLY A 33 -6.19 14.65 -17.30
C GLY A 33 -6.68 13.22 -17.00
N ILE A 34 -5.81 12.34 -16.52
CA ILE A 34 -6.10 10.92 -16.24
C ILE A 34 -6.53 10.72 -14.79
N TRP A 35 -6.00 11.51 -13.86
CA TRP A 35 -6.22 11.34 -12.43
C TRP A 35 -7.59 11.89 -11.99
N LYS A 36 -8.49 11.00 -11.57
CA LYS A 36 -9.85 11.34 -11.14
C LYS A 36 -9.97 11.40 -9.62
N PRO A 37 -11.03 12.03 -9.06
CA PRO A 37 -11.28 12.06 -7.62
C PRO A 37 -11.27 10.67 -6.97
N GLU A 38 -11.84 9.66 -7.62
CA GLU A 38 -11.92 8.30 -7.10
C GLU A 38 -10.54 7.63 -6.99
N HIS A 39 -9.60 8.03 -7.86
CA HIS A 39 -8.21 7.57 -7.77
C HIS A 39 -7.53 8.18 -6.54
N GLN A 40 -7.85 9.44 -6.22
CA GLN A 40 -7.35 10.09 -5.01
C GLN A 40 -7.92 9.45 -3.74
N GLU A 41 -9.22 9.14 -3.71
CA GLU A 41 -9.84 8.44 -2.57
C GLU A 41 -9.20 7.07 -2.34
N TRP A 42 -8.93 6.32 -3.42
CA TRP A 42 -8.20 5.06 -3.31
C TRP A 42 -6.77 5.27 -2.78
N GLN A 43 -6.07 6.29 -3.28
CA GLN A 43 -4.71 6.62 -2.86
C GLN A 43 -4.66 6.95 -1.36
N ASP A 44 -5.57 7.80 -0.89
CA ASP A 44 -5.60 8.25 0.50
C ASP A 44 -5.92 7.10 1.45
N ARG A 45 -6.89 6.24 1.09
CA ARG A 45 -7.20 5.02 1.85
C ARG A 45 -6.00 4.06 1.89
N THR A 46 -5.29 3.92 0.77
CA THR A 46 -4.12 3.03 0.67
C THR A 46 -2.98 3.56 1.53
N LEU A 47 -2.69 4.86 1.50
CA LEU A 47 -1.69 5.50 2.35
C LEU A 47 -2.04 5.33 3.84
N LYS A 48 -3.30 5.53 4.22
CA LYS A 48 -3.77 5.31 5.60
C LYS A 48 -3.52 3.86 6.04
N ARG A 49 -3.90 2.89 5.20
CA ARG A 49 -3.63 1.46 5.44
C ARG A 49 -2.14 1.17 5.59
N HIS A 50 -1.30 1.71 4.72
CA HIS A 50 0.15 1.52 4.78
C HIS A 50 0.74 2.08 6.07
N SER A 51 0.37 3.31 6.44
CA SER A 51 0.84 3.93 7.69
C SER A 51 0.45 3.10 8.92
N THR A 52 -0.78 2.59 8.97
CA THR A 52 -1.25 1.73 10.07
C THR A 52 -0.45 0.44 10.16
N LEU A 53 -0.21 -0.23 9.02
CA LEU A 53 0.56 -1.48 8.99
C LEU A 53 2.04 -1.27 9.31
N GLN A 54 2.64 -0.17 8.84
CA GLN A 54 4.03 0.19 9.15
C GLN A 54 4.22 0.47 10.64
N ALA A 55 3.29 1.19 11.27
CA ALA A 55 3.31 1.43 12.72
C ALA A 55 3.20 0.10 13.50
N ALA A 56 2.22 -0.73 13.15
CA ALA A 56 2.03 -2.03 13.79
C ALA A 56 3.25 -2.96 13.64
N TRP A 57 3.87 -2.96 12.45
CA TRP A 57 5.11 -3.71 12.21
C TRP A 57 6.25 -3.23 13.11
N LYS A 58 6.46 -1.90 13.19
CA LYS A 58 7.50 -1.29 14.04
C LYS A 58 7.30 -1.65 15.51
N GLU A 59 6.07 -1.57 16.01
CA GLU A 59 5.73 -1.95 17.38
C GLU A 59 5.97 -3.44 17.64
N MET A 60 5.54 -4.32 16.73
CA MET A 60 5.76 -5.75 16.84
C MET A 60 7.25 -6.10 16.90
N MET A 61 8.06 -5.54 15.99
CA MET A 61 9.50 -5.80 15.91
C MET A 61 10.29 -5.26 17.11
N ALA A 62 9.72 -4.33 17.89
CA ALA A 62 10.34 -3.87 19.13
C ALA A 62 10.29 -4.93 20.24
N THR A 63 9.40 -5.92 20.14
CA THR A 63 9.21 -6.97 21.15
C THR A 63 10.30 -8.05 21.09
N GLU A 64 10.67 -8.60 22.25
CA GLU A 64 11.62 -9.72 22.32
C GLU A 64 11.09 -10.99 21.65
N ALA A 65 9.77 -11.19 21.67
CA ALA A 65 9.12 -12.31 21.01
C ALA A 65 9.36 -12.29 19.50
N ALA A 66 9.21 -11.13 18.86
CA ALA A 66 9.45 -11.00 17.42
C ALA A 66 10.94 -11.12 17.06
N LYS A 67 11.85 -10.54 17.87
CA LYS A 67 13.30 -10.59 17.60
C LYS A 67 13.90 -11.99 17.66
N LYS A 68 13.31 -12.89 18.45
CA LYS A 68 13.78 -14.27 18.64
C LYS A 68 12.98 -15.30 17.84
N ALA A 69 11.92 -14.87 17.16
CA ALA A 69 11.06 -15.75 16.40
C ALA A 69 11.80 -16.29 15.16
N ASP A 70 11.59 -17.58 14.88
CA ASP A 70 11.85 -18.13 13.56
C ASP A 70 10.83 -17.58 12.53
N PRO A 71 11.03 -17.78 11.21
CA PRO A 71 10.14 -17.21 10.21
C PRO A 71 8.66 -17.60 10.36
N GLU A 72 8.36 -18.86 10.74
CA GLU A 72 6.98 -19.33 10.90
C GLU A 72 6.31 -18.69 12.12
N SER A 73 7.03 -18.59 13.23
CA SER A 73 6.56 -17.94 14.45
C SER A 73 6.38 -16.44 14.23
N LEU A 74 7.29 -15.79 13.51
CA LEU A 74 7.21 -14.36 13.18
C LEU A 74 5.98 -14.09 12.30
N GLN A 75 5.71 -14.96 11.33
CA GLN A 75 4.51 -14.88 10.50
C GLN A 75 3.24 -14.96 11.36
N LYS A 76 3.13 -15.93 12.27
CA LYS A 76 1.96 -16.07 13.17
C LYS A 76 1.77 -14.84 14.07
N ILE A 77 2.86 -14.30 14.62
CA ILE A 77 2.82 -13.06 15.41
C ILE A 77 2.32 -11.90 14.54
N TRP A 78 2.85 -11.76 13.32
CA TRP A 78 2.46 -10.70 12.40
C TRP A 78 1.01 -10.82 11.94
N GLU A 79 0.52 -12.02 11.62
CA GLU A 79 -0.87 -12.23 11.20
C GLU A 79 -1.87 -11.71 12.25
N LYS A 80 -1.61 -12.01 13.53
CA LYS A 80 -2.42 -11.50 14.64
C LYS A 80 -2.33 -9.98 14.74
N GLN A 81 -1.11 -9.42 14.76
CA GLN A 81 -0.92 -7.97 14.94
C GLN A 81 -1.49 -7.17 13.76
N ARG A 82 -1.31 -7.67 12.53
CA ARG A 82 -1.89 -7.12 11.31
C ARG A 82 -3.40 -7.12 11.37
N ALA A 83 -4.02 -8.23 11.80
CA ALA A 83 -5.48 -8.30 11.92
C ALA A 83 -6.01 -7.27 12.91
N GLU A 84 -5.39 -7.13 14.09
CA GLU A 84 -5.77 -6.11 15.08
C GLU A 84 -5.58 -4.69 14.55
N ALA A 85 -4.43 -4.39 13.93
CA ALA A 85 -4.15 -3.07 13.37
C ALA A 85 -5.19 -2.66 12.32
N LEU A 86 -5.64 -3.61 11.49
CA LEU A 86 -6.62 -3.35 10.44
C LEU A 86 -8.06 -3.17 10.94
N LYS A 87 -8.40 -3.59 12.17
CA LYS A 87 -9.74 -3.32 12.76
C LYS A 87 -9.97 -1.83 13.05
N SER A 88 -8.90 -1.04 13.13
CA SER A 88 -8.95 0.40 13.43
C SER A 88 -9.22 1.29 12.21
N LEU A 89 -9.36 0.71 11.02
CA LEU A 89 -9.55 1.40 9.75
C LEU A 89 -10.97 1.24 9.21
#